data_AF-A0A7J6S9P6-F1
#
_entry.id   AF-A0A7J6S9P6-F1
#
_cell.length_a   1.000
_cell.length_b   1.000
_cell.length_c   1.000
_cell.angle_alpha   90.00
_cell.angle_beta   90.00
_cell.angle_gamma   90.00
#
_symmetry.space_group_name_H-M   'P 1'
#
loop_
_entity.id
_entity.type
_entity.pdbx_description
1 polymer ?
#
loop_
_entity_poly.entity_id
_entity_poly.type
_entity_poly.pdbx_seq_one_letter_code
_entity_poly.pdbx_strand_id
1 'polypeptide(L)'
;MFNCLRKVLNCHRDLYVNMYAYVLVVCFHPLWCWLFVDRFRYGVAGAGWAIATSWTISFVLLLIYVISPFCNLPKGTIRLPLYKSCWSLRGITRYCHVAFPATIMVALDWWSSEIFSMIVGLLHNTAQLAAHVAAANLYNLVYTFTLGLSSAVGILVGISIGKGDVSIARAGSTCGLIVSVLSGAMIGVILILGS
;
A
#
# COMPACT_ATOMS: atom_id res chain seq x y z
N MET A 1 -9.98 6.56 4.32
CA MET A 1 -11.03 5.57 4.68
C MET A 1 -10.84 4.21 4.00
N PHE A 2 -10.62 4.17 2.67
CA PHE A 2 -10.34 2.93 1.91
C PHE A 2 -9.24 2.05 2.53
N ASN A 3 -8.07 2.62 2.86
CA ASN A 3 -6.96 1.86 3.46
C ASN A 3 -7.30 1.25 4.82
N CYS A 4 -8.15 1.91 5.61
CA CYS A 4 -8.60 1.39 6.90
C CYS A 4 -9.53 0.19 6.68
N LEU A 5 -10.45 0.28 5.72
CA LEU A 5 -11.37 -0.80 5.40
C LEU A 5 -10.63 -2.05 4.90
N ARG A 6 -9.64 -1.85 4.01
CA ARG A 6 -8.75 -2.92 3.57
C ARG A 6 -8.02 -3.59 4.73
N LYS A 7 -7.45 -2.80 5.65
CA LYS A 7 -6.74 -3.31 6.83
C LYS A 7 -7.65 -4.14 7.72
N VAL A 8 -8.88 -3.68 7.99
CA VAL A 8 -9.85 -4.44 8.80
C VAL A 8 -10.17 -5.79 8.15
N LEU A 9 -10.51 -5.81 6.86
CA LEU A 9 -10.78 -7.06 6.13
C LEU A 9 -9.58 -8.01 6.16
N ASN A 10 -8.37 -7.49 5.95
CA ASN A 10 -7.14 -8.28 5.98
C ASN A 10 -6.86 -8.87 7.37
N CYS A 11 -7.14 -8.13 8.45
CA CYS A 11 -7.02 -8.63 9.82
C CYS A 11 -8.01 -9.78 10.12
N HIS A 12 -9.18 -9.79 9.48
CA HIS A 12 -10.17 -10.85 9.60
C HIS A 12 -9.95 -12.03 8.64
N ARG A 13 -8.83 -12.05 7.90
CA ARG A 13 -8.45 -13.08 6.92
C ARG A 13 -9.36 -13.15 5.66
N ASP A 14 -10.21 -12.15 5.43
CA ASP A 14 -10.97 -11.98 4.19
C ASP A 14 -10.12 -11.31 3.10
N LEU A 15 -8.93 -11.86 2.83
CA LEU A 15 -7.94 -11.29 1.90
C LEU A 15 -8.42 -11.33 0.44
N TYR A 16 -9.21 -12.34 0.10
CA TYR A 16 -9.68 -12.60 -1.26
C TYR A 16 -10.55 -11.46 -1.79
N VAL A 17 -11.36 -10.82 -0.95
CA VAL A 17 -12.24 -9.71 -1.33
C VAL A 17 -11.42 -8.54 -1.86
N ASN A 18 -10.35 -8.18 -1.15
CA ASN A 18 -9.44 -7.14 -1.58
C ASN A 18 -8.73 -7.54 -2.87
N MET A 19 -8.29 -8.80 -2.99
CA MET A 19 -7.63 -9.30 -4.19
C MET A 19 -8.53 -9.21 -5.43
N TYR A 20 -9.78 -9.70 -5.34
CA TYR A 20 -10.74 -9.64 -6.46
C TYR A 20 -11.08 -8.20 -6.85
N ALA A 21 -11.30 -7.31 -5.87
CA ALA A 21 -11.54 -5.90 -6.15
C ALA A 21 -10.36 -5.26 -6.90
N TYR A 22 -9.12 -5.56 -6.48
CA TYR A 22 -7.92 -5.07 -7.17
C TYR A 22 -7.77 -5.62 -8.59
N VAL A 23 -7.98 -6.92 -8.79
CA VAL A 23 -7.91 -7.53 -10.13
C VAL A 23 -8.92 -6.89 -11.08
N LEU A 24 -10.18 -6.74 -10.64
CA LEU A 24 -11.20 -6.07 -11.44
C LEU A 24 -10.78 -4.65 -11.82
N VAL A 25 -10.34 -3.86 -10.83
CA VAL A 25 -9.96 -2.46 -11.06
C VAL A 25 -8.77 -2.34 -12.02
N VAL A 26 -7.77 -3.22 -11.91
CA VAL A 26 -6.63 -3.26 -12.83
C VAL A 26 -7.08 -3.64 -14.24
N CYS A 27 -7.98 -4.62 -14.39
CA CYS A 27 -8.51 -5.00 -15.71
C CYS A 27 -9.28 -3.86 -16.39
N PHE A 28 -10.01 -3.04 -15.64
CA PHE A 28 -10.74 -1.88 -16.18
C PHE A 28 -9.90 -0.61 -16.30
N HIS A 29 -8.71 -0.55 -15.68
CA HIS A 29 -7.88 0.65 -15.70
C HIS A 29 -7.48 1.12 -17.12
N PRO A 30 -7.05 0.24 -18.05
CA PRO A 30 -6.76 0.63 -19.43
C PRO A 30 -7.95 1.28 -20.14
N LEU A 31 -9.18 0.82 -19.84
CA LEU A 31 -10.40 1.40 -20.40
C LEU A 31 -10.59 2.84 -19.92
N TRP A 32 -10.36 3.11 -18.63
CA TRP A 32 -10.44 4.46 -18.07
C TRP A 32 -9.34 5.36 -18.64
N CYS A 33 -8.12 4.85 -18.78
CA CYS A 33 -7.03 5.58 -19.41
C CYS A 33 -7.38 5.95 -20.85
N TRP A 34 -7.82 5.01 -21.67
CA TRP A 34 -8.26 5.29 -23.04
C TRP A 34 -9.40 6.32 -23.08
N LEU A 35 -10.39 6.20 -22.20
CA LEU A 35 -11.54 7.09 -22.17
C LEU A 35 -11.14 8.54 -21.78
N PHE A 36 -10.40 8.71 -20.68
CA PHE A 36 -10.08 10.04 -20.17
C PHE A 36 -8.89 10.70 -20.87
N VAL A 37 -7.87 9.91 -21.25
CA VAL A 37 -6.64 10.42 -21.88
C VAL A 37 -6.85 10.61 -23.37
N ASP A 38 -7.32 9.58 -24.08
CA ASP A 38 -7.37 9.61 -25.55
C ASP A 38 -8.70 10.15 -26.07
N ARG A 39 -9.83 9.63 -25.55
CA ARG A 39 -11.16 9.98 -26.08
C ARG A 39 -11.59 11.38 -25.67
N PHE A 40 -11.45 11.74 -24.39
CA PHE A 40 -11.74 13.09 -23.90
C PHE A 40 -10.58 14.07 -24.05
N ARG A 41 -9.39 13.58 -24.44
CA ARG A 41 -8.20 14.39 -24.72
C ARG A 41 -7.75 15.25 -23.52
N TYR A 42 -7.97 14.78 -22.30
CA TYR A 42 -7.54 15.48 -21.08
C TYR A 42 -6.04 15.33 -20.79
N GLY A 43 -5.30 14.55 -21.59
CA GLY A 43 -3.85 14.36 -21.42
C GLY A 43 -3.49 13.88 -20.02
N VAL A 44 -2.54 14.56 -19.36
CA VAL A 44 -2.08 14.22 -18.00
C VAL A 44 -3.21 14.32 -16.96
N ALA A 45 -4.11 15.30 -17.10
CA ALA A 45 -5.28 15.40 -16.21
C ALA A 45 -6.22 14.18 -16.37
N GLY A 46 -6.31 13.62 -17.58
CA GLY A 46 -7.05 12.39 -17.86
C GLY A 46 -6.51 11.17 -17.12
N ALA A 47 -5.19 11.04 -17.00
CA ALA A 47 -4.56 9.99 -16.21
C ALA A 47 -4.92 10.12 -14.72
N GLY A 48 -4.95 11.36 -14.20
CA GLY A 48 -5.42 11.65 -12.84
C GLY A 48 -6.87 11.20 -12.61
N TRP A 49 -7.77 11.51 -13.55
CA TRP A 49 -9.16 11.04 -13.50
C TRP A 49 -9.27 9.51 -13.55
N ALA A 50 -8.50 8.84 -14.42
CA ALA A 50 -8.50 7.38 -14.51
C ALA A 50 -8.10 6.72 -13.18
N ILE A 51 -7.07 7.25 -12.51
CA ILE A 51 -6.64 6.77 -11.18
C ILE A 51 -7.73 7.03 -10.13
N ALA A 52 -8.29 8.24 -10.09
CA ALA A 52 -9.34 8.60 -9.14
C ALA A 52 -10.59 7.71 -9.27
N THR A 53 -11.01 7.44 -10.51
CA THR A 53 -12.12 6.51 -10.81
C THR A 53 -11.79 5.10 -10.35
N SER A 54 -10.58 4.62 -10.64
CA SER A 54 -10.13 3.28 -10.24
C SER A 54 -10.18 3.09 -8.72
N TRP A 55 -9.66 4.05 -7.96
CA TRP A 55 -9.70 4.00 -6.48
C TRP A 55 -11.12 4.13 -5.93
N THR A 56 -11.95 4.95 -6.55
CA THR A 56 -13.36 5.11 -6.17
C THR A 56 -14.12 3.79 -6.36
N ILE A 57 -13.93 3.11 -7.49
CA ILE A 57 -14.53 1.80 -7.75
C ILE A 57 -14.07 0.78 -6.70
N SER A 58 -12.77 0.68 -6.43
CA SER A 58 -12.27 -0.21 -5.38
C SER A 58 -12.92 0.08 -4.02
N PHE A 59 -13.08 1.35 -3.67
CA PHE A 59 -13.71 1.74 -2.41
C PHE A 59 -15.18 1.36 -2.35
N VAL A 60 -15.94 1.61 -3.42
CA VAL A 60 -17.36 1.25 -3.51
C VAL A 60 -17.55 -0.27 -3.45
N LEU A 61 -16.75 -1.06 -4.16
CA LEU A 61 -16.82 -2.52 -4.12
C LEU A 61 -16.62 -3.07 -2.69
N LEU A 62 -15.64 -2.55 -1.96
CA LEU A 62 -15.42 -2.96 -0.57
C LEU A 62 -16.56 -2.52 0.35
N LEU A 63 -17.14 -1.34 0.13
CA LEU A 63 -18.27 -0.87 0.91
C LEU A 63 -19.52 -1.75 0.69
N ILE A 64 -19.79 -2.12 -0.57
CA ILE A 64 -20.86 -3.06 -0.92
C ILE A 64 -20.64 -4.41 -0.24
N TYR A 65 -19.41 -4.95 -0.29
CA TYR A 65 -19.09 -6.20 0.41
C TYR A 65 -19.39 -6.12 1.91
N VAL A 66 -19.00 -5.04 2.58
CA VAL A 66 -19.19 -4.89 4.03
C VAL A 66 -20.66 -4.81 4.43
N ILE A 67 -21.52 -4.23 3.58
CA ILE A 67 -22.97 -4.10 3.83
C ILE A 67 -23.71 -5.39 3.42
N SER A 68 -23.12 -6.17 2.52
CA SER A 68 -23.70 -7.40 1.99
C SER A 68 -23.84 -8.50 3.05
N PRO A 69 -24.89 -9.34 2.96
CA PRO A 69 -25.05 -10.50 3.85
C PRO A 69 -23.94 -11.56 3.69
N PHE A 70 -23.17 -11.50 2.60
CA PHE A 70 -22.04 -12.40 2.35
C PHE A 70 -20.76 -12.02 3.11
N CYS A 71 -20.77 -10.92 3.86
CA CYS A 71 -19.65 -10.48 4.66
C CYS A 71 -19.45 -11.38 5.88
N ASN A 72 -18.27 -12.01 6.00
CA ASN A 72 -17.94 -12.84 7.16
C ASN A 72 -17.52 -12.03 8.39
N LEU A 73 -17.54 -10.69 8.33
CA LEU A 73 -17.18 -9.88 9.48
C LEU A 73 -18.25 -9.95 10.57
N PRO A 74 -17.83 -10.08 11.85
CA PRO A 74 -18.76 -9.98 12.97
C PRO A 74 -19.55 -8.67 12.92
N LYS A 75 -20.87 -8.77 13.16
CA LYS A 75 -21.75 -7.60 13.17
C LYS A 75 -21.25 -6.58 14.20
N GLY A 76 -21.01 -5.34 13.75
CA GLY A 76 -20.50 -4.26 14.60
C GLY A 76 -18.97 -4.09 14.62
N THR A 77 -18.20 -4.92 13.91
CA THR A 77 -16.75 -4.75 13.73
C THR A 77 -16.43 -3.45 12.97
N ILE A 78 -17.15 -3.18 11.88
CA ILE A 78 -17.06 -1.91 11.16
C ILE A 78 -18.22 -1.04 11.63
N ARG A 79 -17.92 -0.11 12.55
CA ARG A 79 -18.82 1.00 12.83
C ARG A 79 -18.43 2.12 11.89
N LEU A 80 -19.35 2.51 11.00
CA LEU A 80 -19.19 3.71 10.21
C LEU A 80 -18.84 4.88 11.15
N PRO A 81 -17.99 5.84 10.73
CA PRO A 81 -17.52 6.96 11.56
C PRO A 81 -18.65 7.87 12.09
N LEU A 82 -19.90 7.55 11.78
CA LEU A 82 -21.14 8.14 12.27
C LEU A 82 -21.42 7.82 13.75
N TYR A 83 -20.78 6.81 14.35
CA TYR A 83 -21.05 6.43 15.74
C TYR A 83 -20.16 7.20 16.74
N LYS A 84 -20.77 7.84 17.76
CA LYS A 84 -20.05 8.65 18.75
C LYS A 84 -18.93 7.91 19.51
N SER A 85 -19.04 6.58 19.68
CA SER A 85 -17.98 5.78 20.32
C SER A 85 -16.68 5.68 19.51
N CYS A 86 -16.68 6.05 18.23
CA CYS A 86 -15.48 6.10 17.40
C CYS A 86 -14.60 7.33 17.69
N TRP A 87 -15.18 8.37 18.33
CA TRP A 87 -14.52 9.64 18.60
C TRP A 87 -14.02 9.71 20.04
N SER A 88 -13.07 8.84 20.39
CA SER A 88 -12.36 8.92 21.68
C SER A 88 -11.09 9.74 21.51
N LEU A 89 -11.01 10.91 22.15
CA LEU A 89 -9.81 11.76 22.14
C LEU A 89 -8.56 10.99 22.60
N ARG A 90 -8.70 10.09 23.59
CA ARG A 90 -7.61 9.25 24.10
C ARG A 90 -7.17 8.18 23.10
N GLY A 91 -8.11 7.60 22.35
CA GLY A 91 -7.82 6.64 21.29
C GLY A 91 -7.12 7.31 20.10
N ILE A 92 -7.61 8.48 19.69
CA ILE A 92 -7.05 9.27 18.60
C ILE A 92 -5.62 9.73 18.94
N THR A 93 -5.39 10.28 20.13
CA THR A 93 -4.04 10.71 20.56
C THR A 93 -3.06 9.55 20.59
N ARG A 94 -3.45 8.38 21.12
CA ARG A 94 -2.59 7.19 21.12
C ARG A 94 -2.30 6.68 19.70
N TYR A 95 -3.29 6.70 18.80
CA TYR A 95 -3.10 6.37 17.39
C TYR A 95 -2.13 7.36 16.73
N CYS A 96 -2.34 8.67 16.92
CA CYS A 96 -1.49 9.72 16.35
C CYS A 96 -0.04 9.62 16.84
N HIS A 97 0.19 9.29 18.12
CA HIS A 97 1.54 9.13 18.66
C HIS A 97 2.34 8.04 17.94
N VAL A 98 1.69 7.01 17.40
CA VAL A 98 2.33 5.94 16.62
C VAL A 98 2.30 6.25 15.12
N ALA A 99 1.18 6.77 14.62
CA ALA A 99 0.98 7.03 13.20
C ALA A 99 1.81 8.22 12.71
N PHE A 100 2.02 9.25 13.51
CA PHE A 100 2.79 10.44 13.15
C PHE A 100 4.26 10.13 12.83
N PRO A 101 5.04 9.49 13.72
CA PRO A 101 6.42 9.14 13.40
C PRO A 101 6.50 8.17 12.21
N ALA A 102 5.59 7.20 12.12
CA ALA A 102 5.55 6.29 10.98
C ALA A 102 5.25 7.02 9.66
N THR A 103 4.36 8.02 9.67
CA THR A 103 4.02 8.80 8.48
C THR A 103 5.20 9.66 8.05
N ILE A 104 5.89 10.31 8.99
CA ILE A 104 7.09 11.11 8.68
C ILE A 104 8.19 10.22 8.09
N MET A 105 8.43 9.06 8.69
CA MET A 105 9.45 8.13 8.19
C MET A 105 9.20 7.73 6.72
N VAL A 106 7.97 7.36 6.39
CA VAL A 106 7.58 6.99 5.01
C VAL A 106 7.57 8.21 4.07
N ALA A 107 7.15 9.37 4.55
CA ALA A 107 7.13 10.60 3.75
C ALA A 107 8.55 11.05 3.38
N LEU A 108 9.49 10.97 4.33
CA LEU A 108 10.90 11.30 4.10
C LEU A 108 11.56 10.33 3.13
N ASP A 109 11.28 9.04 3.22
CA ASP A 109 11.74 8.01 2.27
C ASP A 109 11.31 8.34 0.84
N TRP A 110 10.02 8.64 0.65
CA TRP A 110 9.48 9.04 -0.65
C TRP A 110 10.06 10.37 -1.15
N TRP A 111 10.09 11.41 -0.32
CA TRP A 111 10.64 12.71 -0.71
C TRP A 111 12.12 12.66 -1.06
N SER A 112 12.91 11.86 -0.33
CA SER A 112 14.33 11.71 -0.62
C SER A 112 14.54 11.12 -2.02
N SER A 113 13.71 10.14 -2.40
CA SER A 113 13.72 9.52 -3.72
C SER A 113 13.31 10.49 -4.84
N GLU A 114 12.32 11.35 -4.59
CA GLU A 114 11.89 12.39 -5.54
C GLU A 114 12.93 13.48 -5.73
N ILE A 115 13.54 13.97 -4.64
CA ILE A 115 14.61 14.97 -4.70
C ILE A 115 15.80 14.41 -5.48
N PHE A 116 16.18 13.16 -5.23
CA PHE A 116 17.26 12.51 -5.97
C PHE A 116 16.93 12.39 -7.46
N SER A 117 15.69 12.02 -7.80
CA SER A 117 15.20 11.97 -9.19
C SER A 117 15.24 13.34 -9.87
N MET A 118 14.87 14.40 -9.14
CA MET A 118 14.94 15.78 -9.63
C MET A 118 16.39 16.20 -9.90
N ILE A 119 17.33 15.86 -9.00
CA ILE A 119 18.76 16.13 -9.19
C ILE A 119 19.25 15.46 -10.46
N VAL A 120 19.00 14.15 -10.63
CA VAL A 120 19.41 13.41 -11.84
C VAL A 120 18.81 14.00 -13.11
N GLY A 121 17.54 14.46 -13.06
CA GLY A 121 16.89 15.16 -14.17
C GLY A 121 17.60 16.46 -14.57
N LEU A 122 18.21 17.17 -13.62
CA LEU A 122 18.93 18.43 -13.86
C LEU A 122 20.34 18.23 -14.43
N LEU A 123 20.92 17.02 -14.38
CA LEU A 123 22.24 16.75 -14.96
C LEU A 123 22.25 16.84 -16.49
N HIS A 124 21.10 16.94 -17.16
CA HIS A 124 20.93 16.98 -18.63
C HIS A 124 21.67 15.84 -19.37
N ASN A 125 22.04 14.77 -18.66
CA ASN A 125 22.70 13.60 -19.20
C ASN A 125 21.67 12.49 -19.39
N THR A 126 21.28 12.26 -20.63
CA THR A 126 20.23 11.30 -20.98
C THR A 126 20.57 9.86 -20.58
N ALA A 127 21.85 9.48 -20.60
CA ALA A 127 22.28 8.14 -20.20
C ALA A 127 22.14 7.93 -18.68
N GLN A 128 22.53 8.93 -17.87
CA GLN A 128 22.36 8.88 -16.42
C GLN A 128 20.88 8.93 -16.01
N LEU A 129 20.07 9.74 -16.68
CA LEU A 129 18.63 9.79 -16.43
C LEU A 129 17.96 8.46 -16.77
N ALA A 130 18.30 7.85 -17.91
CA ALA A 130 17.78 6.55 -18.29
C ALA A 130 18.18 5.45 -17.30
N ALA A 131 19.45 5.43 -16.86
CA ALA A 131 19.94 4.50 -15.85
C ALA A 131 19.22 4.67 -14.51
N HIS A 132 19.01 5.91 -14.06
CA HIS A 132 18.25 6.21 -12.84
C HIS A 132 16.80 5.76 -12.93
N VAL A 133 16.10 6.04 -14.04
CA VAL A 133 14.71 5.59 -14.23
C VAL A 133 14.61 4.06 -14.21
N ALA A 134 15.56 3.36 -14.85
CA ALA A 134 15.61 1.90 -14.81
C ALA A 134 15.84 1.37 -13.37
N ALA A 135 16.79 1.94 -12.64
CA ALA A 135 17.07 1.58 -11.25
C ALA A 135 15.87 1.88 -10.33
N ALA A 136 15.22 3.04 -10.51
CA ALA A 136 14.04 3.44 -9.74
C ALA A 136 12.84 2.51 -9.98
N ASN A 137 12.62 2.04 -11.21
CA ASN A 137 11.58 1.06 -11.53
C ASN A 137 11.84 -0.29 -10.85
N LEU A 138 13.09 -0.76 -10.91
CA LEU A 138 13.48 -2.01 -10.24
C LEU A 138 13.34 -1.88 -8.72
N TYR A 139 13.78 -0.76 -8.14
CA TYR A 139 13.59 -0.46 -6.72
C TYR A 139 12.11 -0.51 -6.34
N ASN A 140 11.24 0.16 -7.09
CA ASN A 140 9.80 0.17 -6.83
C ASN A 140 9.17 -1.23 -6.85
N LEU A 141 9.64 -2.11 -7.76
CA LEU A 141 9.17 -3.49 -7.83
C LEU A 141 9.51 -4.27 -6.54
N VAL A 142 10.78 -4.21 -6.12
CA VAL A 142 11.23 -4.92 -4.91
C VAL A 142 10.65 -4.30 -3.65
N TYR A 143 10.54 -2.97 -3.61
CA TYR A 143 9.90 -2.23 -2.52
C TYR A 143 8.44 -2.64 -2.34
N THR A 144 7.68 -2.72 -3.43
CA THR A 144 6.26 -3.13 -3.41
C THR A 144 6.11 -4.56 -2.90
N PHE A 145 6.97 -5.48 -3.35
CA PHE A 145 6.98 -6.86 -2.87
C PHE A 145 7.26 -6.93 -1.36
N THR A 146 8.30 -6.22 -0.90
CA THR A 146 8.72 -6.19 0.50
C THR A 146 7.66 -5.55 1.39
N LEU A 147 6.99 -4.48 0.93
CA LEU A 147 5.86 -3.87 1.63
C LEU A 147 4.68 -4.85 1.78
N GLY A 148 4.36 -5.61 0.73
CA GLY A 148 3.31 -6.63 0.78
C GLY A 148 3.61 -7.69 1.86
N LEU A 149 4.84 -8.19 1.88
CA LEU A 149 5.30 -9.14 2.89
C LEU A 149 5.28 -8.55 4.30
N SER A 150 5.82 -7.34 4.48
CA SER A 150 5.82 -6.63 5.76
C SER A 150 4.40 -6.44 6.30
N SER A 151 3.45 -6.09 5.44
CA SER A 151 2.03 -6.01 5.82
C SER A 151 1.47 -7.36 6.25
N ALA A 152 1.79 -8.46 5.56
CA ALA A 152 1.31 -9.79 5.89
C ALA A 152 1.87 -10.28 7.24
N VAL A 153 3.18 -10.11 7.45
CA VAL A 153 3.85 -10.43 8.73
C VAL A 153 3.26 -9.58 9.86
N GLY A 154 3.06 -8.27 9.64
CA GLY A 154 2.47 -7.37 10.63
C GLY A 154 1.08 -7.81 11.07
N ILE A 155 0.23 -8.24 10.14
CA ILE A 155 -1.10 -8.79 10.45
C ILE A 155 -0.97 -10.09 11.26
N LEU A 156 -0.12 -11.03 10.83
CA LEU A 156 0.07 -12.31 11.50
C LEU A 156 0.60 -12.14 12.93
N VAL A 157 1.61 -11.30 13.12
CA VAL A 157 2.17 -10.97 14.43
C VAL A 157 1.13 -10.29 15.31
N GLY A 158 0.40 -9.31 14.76
CA GLY A 158 -0.68 -8.63 15.48
C GLY A 158 -1.78 -9.57 15.97
N ILE A 159 -2.21 -10.51 15.13
CA ILE A 159 -3.19 -11.55 15.49
C ILE A 159 -2.63 -12.48 16.56
N SER A 160 -1.37 -12.92 16.42
CA SER A 160 -0.74 -13.89 17.35
C SER A 160 -0.54 -13.29 18.75
N ILE A 161 -0.08 -12.03 18.81
CA ILE A 161 -0.02 -11.27 20.06
C ILE A 161 -1.40 -11.14 20.69
N GLY A 162 -2.43 -10.84 19.89
CA GLY A 162 -3.82 -10.75 20.37
C GLY A 162 -4.37 -12.06 20.94
N LYS A 163 -3.85 -13.20 20.50
CA LYS A 163 -4.19 -14.54 21.02
C LYS A 163 -3.31 -14.98 22.20
N GLY A 164 -2.31 -14.20 22.58
CA GLY A 164 -1.33 -14.55 23.62
C GLY A 164 -0.23 -15.51 23.16
N ASP A 165 -0.15 -15.81 21.86
CA ASP A 165 0.89 -16.71 21.32
C ASP A 165 2.13 -15.92 20.90
N VAL A 166 3.04 -15.78 21.86
CA VAL A 166 4.32 -15.07 21.69
C VAL A 166 5.29 -15.85 20.79
N SER A 167 5.15 -17.16 20.69
CA SER A 167 6.06 -18.02 19.92
C SER A 167 5.90 -17.74 18.42
N ILE A 168 4.67 -17.73 17.92
CA ILE A 168 4.35 -17.42 16.52
C ILE A 168 4.66 -15.96 16.21
N ALA A 169 4.40 -15.04 17.16
CA ALA A 169 4.74 -13.63 16.99
C ALA A 169 6.25 -13.41 16.79
N ARG A 170 7.09 -14.11 17.56
CA ARG A 170 8.55 -14.03 17.44
C ARG A 170 9.05 -14.70 16.17
N ALA A 171 8.55 -15.89 15.83
CA ALA A 171 8.91 -16.57 14.60
C ALA A 171 8.55 -15.71 13.36
N GLY A 172 7.34 -15.15 13.35
CA GLY A 172 6.87 -14.27 12.26
C GLY A 172 7.73 -13.02 12.10
N SER A 173 8.10 -12.35 13.20
CA SER A 173 8.97 -11.17 13.13
C SER A 173 10.39 -11.51 12.69
N THR A 174 10.97 -12.62 13.17
CA THR A 174 12.28 -13.09 12.72
C THR A 174 12.29 -13.44 11.24
N CYS A 175 11.30 -14.19 10.75
CA CYS A 175 11.17 -14.49 9.32
C CYS A 175 11.02 -13.21 8.49
N GLY A 176 10.19 -12.26 8.93
CA GLY A 176 10.04 -10.97 8.25
C GLY A 176 11.35 -10.18 8.16
N LEU A 177 12.14 -10.17 9.24
CA LEU A 177 13.46 -9.53 9.26
C LEU A 177 14.42 -10.19 8.28
N ILE A 178 14.51 -11.52 8.30
CA ILE A 178 15.40 -12.28 7.40
C ILE A 178 15.06 -11.97 5.94
N VAL A 179 13.77 -12.05 5.57
CA VAL A 179 13.39 -11.78 4.17
C VAL A 179 13.66 -10.33 3.79
N SER A 180 13.42 -9.37 4.70
CA SER A 180 13.72 -7.95 4.45
C SER A 180 15.22 -7.71 4.19
N VAL A 181 16.10 -8.39 4.95
CA VAL A 181 17.56 -8.33 4.75
C VAL A 181 17.94 -8.96 3.41
N LEU A 182 17.38 -10.13 3.07
CA LEU A 182 17.65 -10.80 1.79
C LEU A 182 17.20 -9.97 0.59
N SER A 183 16.02 -9.34 0.66
CA SER A 183 15.56 -8.43 -0.39
C SER A 183 16.45 -7.20 -0.53
N GLY A 184 16.92 -6.63 0.58
CA GLY A 184 17.86 -5.52 0.57
C GLY A 184 19.21 -5.90 -0.05
N ALA A 185 19.74 -7.06 0.32
CA ALA A 185 20.98 -7.61 -0.24
C ALA A 185 20.85 -7.86 -1.75
N MET A 186 19.71 -8.40 -2.20
CA MET A 186 19.44 -8.62 -3.63
C MET A 186 19.46 -7.31 -4.42
N ILE A 187 18.82 -6.25 -3.93
CA ILE A 187 18.87 -4.92 -4.58
C ILE A 187 20.31 -4.42 -4.64
N GLY A 188 21.05 -4.53 -3.53
CA GLY A 188 22.46 -4.12 -3.48
C GLY A 188 23.31 -4.85 -4.52
N VAL A 189 23.15 -6.16 -4.66
CA VAL A 189 23.86 -6.96 -5.65
C VAL A 189 23.48 -6.55 -7.08
N ILE A 190 22.20 -6.34 -7.37
CA ILE A 190 21.77 -5.94 -8.73
C ILE A 190 22.32 -4.55 -9.08
N LEU A 191 22.33 -3.61 -8.13
CA LEU A 191 22.91 -2.28 -8.36
C LEU A 191 24.43 -2.35 -8.61
N ILE A 192 25.16 -3.21 -7.90
CA ILE A 192 26.60 -3.40 -8.09
C ILE A 192 26.92 -4.12 -9.41
N LEU A 193 26.11 -5.09 -9.82
CA LEU A 193 26.30 -5.81 -11.08
C LEU A 193 25.85 -4.99 -12.31
N GLY A 194 25.00 -3.99 -12.09
CA GLY A 194 24.50 -3.08 -13.13
C GLY A 194 25.33 -1.81 -13.33
N SER A 195 26.34 -1.55 -12.48
CA SER A 195 27.31 -0.45 -12.60
C SER A 195 28.58 -0.88 -13.31
#